data_AF-A0A7W0XBN5-F1
#
_entry.id   AF-A0A7W0XBN5-F1
#
_cell.length_a   1.000
_cell.length_b   1.000
_cell.length_c   1.000
_cell.angle_alpha   90.00
_cell.angle_beta   90.00
_cell.angle_gamma   90.00
#
_symmetry.space_group_name_H-M   'P 1'
#
loop_
_entity.id
_entity.type
_entity.pdbx_description
1 polymer ?
#
loop_
_entity_poly.entity_id
_entity_poly.type
_entity_poly.pdbx_seq_one_letter_code
_entity_poly.pdbx_strand_id
1 'polypeptide(L)'
;MNRNQKIAIGCGGAGCLGLLVVAVAAAGLYFFYERIPPMVNRNSNFNININRGSNSNTSKDSSDEASPTASMADDDKHKLFQAATAANDIALMQKVFTSLGLFDANGLYTDDYSDFIRDHTSWMLKNSDFMRTIDTPDKARAYVEAHLDD
;
A
#
# COMPACT_ATOMS: atom_id res chain seq x y z
N MET A 1 39.46 58.84 16.10
CA MET A 1 40.19 57.74 15.44
C MET A 1 40.28 56.60 16.46
N ASN A 2 39.85 55.35 16.28
CA ASN A 2 39.29 54.61 15.15
C ASN A 2 38.24 53.60 15.67
N ARG A 3 37.11 53.51 14.97
CA ARG A 3 36.04 52.52 15.17
C ARG A 3 36.37 51.29 14.30
N ASN A 4 36.73 50.17 14.92
CA ASN A 4 36.96 48.91 14.20
C ASN A 4 36.20 47.75 14.87
N GLN A 5 34.86 47.75 14.81
CA GLN A 5 34.05 46.55 15.04
C GLN A 5 33.85 45.84 13.70
N LYS A 6 34.57 44.72 13.51
CA LYS A 6 34.34 43.81 12.38
C LYS A 6 33.05 43.05 12.66
N ILE A 7 32.02 43.29 11.85
CA ILE A 7 30.81 42.49 11.85
C ILE A 7 31.16 41.16 11.19
N ALA A 8 31.35 40.12 12.00
CA ALA A 8 31.33 38.75 11.53
C ALA A 8 29.85 38.39 11.26
N ILE A 9 29.41 38.57 10.01
CA ILE A 9 28.16 38.00 9.53
C ILE A 9 28.39 36.49 9.49
N GLY A 10 28.00 35.82 10.57
CA GLY A 10 27.90 34.37 10.60
C GLY A 10 26.93 33.95 9.50
N CYS A 11 27.44 33.23 8.51
CA CYS A 11 26.65 32.45 7.58
C CYS A 11 25.86 31.44 8.43
N GLY A 12 24.62 31.80 8.76
CA GLY A 12 23.72 30.97 9.55
C GLY A 12 23.50 29.65 8.81
N GLY A 13 23.94 28.54 9.42
CA GLY A 13 23.96 27.18 8.87
C GLY A 13 22.59 26.55 8.57
N ALA A 14 21.54 27.34 8.34
CA ALA A 14 20.21 26.86 7.98
C ALA A 14 19.91 26.93 6.46
N GLY A 15 20.76 27.58 5.65
CA GLY A 15 20.45 27.85 4.24
C GLY A 15 20.84 26.76 3.23
N CYS A 16 21.91 25.99 3.48
CA CYS A 16 22.44 25.04 2.50
C CYS A 16 21.99 23.60 2.70
N LEU A 17 21.75 23.17 3.95
CA LEU A 17 21.26 21.81 4.23
C LEU A 17 19.78 21.65 3.89
N GLY A 18 18.96 22.71 4.05
CA GLY A 18 17.55 22.67 3.66
C GLY A 18 17.34 22.45 2.16
N LEU A 19 18.19 23.06 1.32
CA LEU A 19 18.11 22.91 -0.14
C LEU A 19 18.50 21.49 -0.58
N LEU A 20 19.49 20.88 0.08
CA LEU A 20 19.84 19.48 -0.18
C LEU A 20 18.71 18.51 0.18
N VAL A 21 18.01 18.71 1.31
CA VAL A 21 16.87 17.86 1.68
C VAL A 21 15.72 17.98 0.67
N VAL A 22 15.41 19.21 0.23
CA VAL A 22 14.38 19.44 -0.80
C VAL A 22 14.79 18.81 -2.13
N ALA A 23 16.06 18.90 -2.52
CA ALA A 23 16.55 18.29 -3.75
C ALA A 23 16.48 16.76 -3.71
N VAL A 24 16.82 16.13 -2.59
CA VAL A 24 16.73 14.67 -2.42
C VAL A 24 15.27 14.21 -2.40
N ALA A 25 14.38 14.93 -1.71
CA ALA A 25 12.95 14.62 -1.70
C ALA A 25 12.32 14.77 -3.11
N ALA A 26 12.68 15.81 -3.84
CA ALA A 26 12.23 16.04 -5.22
C ALA A 26 12.75 14.95 -6.16
N ALA A 27 14.02 14.54 -6.03
CA ALA A 27 14.58 13.45 -6.81
C ALA A 27 13.92 12.10 -6.50
N GLY A 28 13.61 11.83 -5.23
CA GLY A 28 12.87 10.63 -4.81
C GLY A 28 11.47 10.58 -5.42
N LEU A 29 10.72 11.69 -5.36
CA LEU A 29 9.40 11.81 -5.98
C LEU A 29 9.46 11.69 -7.51
N TYR A 30 10.46 12.32 -8.15
CA TYR A 30 10.66 12.25 -9.59
C TYR A 30 10.96 10.83 -10.07
N PHE A 31 11.86 10.12 -9.38
CA PHE A 31 12.19 8.74 -9.69
C PHE A 31 11.01 7.78 -9.49
N PHE A 32 10.17 8.05 -8.49
CA PHE A 32 8.93 7.30 -8.29
C PHE A 32 7.92 7.56 -9.41
N TYR A 33 7.82 8.80 -9.91
CA TYR A 33 6.92 9.17 -10.98
C TYR A 33 7.30 8.57 -12.35
N GLU A 34 8.61 8.49 -12.66
CA GLU A 34 9.09 7.87 -13.91
C GLU A 34 8.95 6.34 -13.96
N ARG A 35 8.80 5.67 -12.81
CA ARG A 35 8.54 4.23 -12.73
C ARG A 35 7.06 3.84 -12.83
N ILE A 36 6.16 4.82 -12.84
CA ILE A 36 4.75 4.55 -13.15
C ILE A 36 4.65 4.53 -14.69
N PRO A 37 4.37 3.37 -15.33
CA PRO A 37 4.10 3.38 -16.77
C PRO A 37 2.96 4.38 -17.04
N PRO A 38 3.04 5.17 -18.12
CA PRO A 38 1.98 6.13 -18.42
C PRO A 38 0.66 5.36 -18.46
N MET A 39 -0.25 5.73 -17.56
CA MET A 39 -1.60 5.18 -17.56
C MET A 39 -2.21 5.58 -18.90
N VAL A 40 -2.14 4.66 -19.85
CA VAL A 40 -2.90 4.74 -21.07
C VAL A 40 -4.34 4.84 -20.58
N ASN A 41 -4.97 5.99 -20.86
CA ASN A 41 -6.37 6.23 -20.59
C ASN A 41 -7.19 5.23 -21.41
N ARG A 42 -7.22 3.98 -20.97
CA ARG A 42 -8.22 3.00 -21.37
C ARG A 42 -9.49 3.51 -20.74
N ASN A 43 -10.23 4.26 -21.54
CA ASN A 43 -11.66 4.49 -21.40
C ASN A 43 -12.35 3.13 -21.29
N SER A 44 -12.27 2.55 -20.10
CA SER A 44 -12.93 1.34 -19.72
C SER A 44 -14.33 1.80 -19.38
N ASN A 45 -15.22 1.77 -20.37
CA ASN A 45 -16.65 1.88 -20.16
C ASN A 45 -17.06 0.73 -19.23
N PHE A 46 -16.89 0.94 -17.92
CA PHE A 46 -17.45 0.09 -16.88
C PHE A 46 -18.96 0.32 -16.90
N ASN A 47 -19.64 -0.40 -17.79
CA ASN A 47 -21.08 -0.55 -17.75
C ASN A 47 -21.42 -1.45 -16.55
N ILE A 48 -21.39 -0.87 -15.35
CA ILE A 48 -21.84 -1.55 -14.14
C ILE A 48 -23.37 -1.55 -14.14
N ASN A 49 -23.98 -2.54 -14.80
CA ASN A 49 -25.40 -2.81 -14.68
C ASN A 49 -25.66 -3.47 -13.32
N ILE A 50 -25.81 -2.67 -12.25
CA ILE A 50 -26.25 -3.16 -10.95
C ILE A 50 -27.76 -3.44 -11.02
N ASN A 51 -28.14 -4.57 -11.61
CA ASN A 51 -29.50 -5.08 -11.47
C ASN A 51 -29.63 -5.70 -10.07
N ARG A 52 -30.02 -4.87 -9.10
CA ARG A 52 -30.25 -5.27 -7.71
C ARG A 52 -31.57 -6.04 -7.60
N GLY A 53 -31.59 -7.25 -8.15
CA GLY A 53 -32.63 -8.24 -7.92
C GLY A 53 -32.25 -9.09 -6.72
N SER A 54 -32.75 -8.74 -5.54
CA SER A 54 -32.66 -9.59 -4.36
C SER A 54 -33.45 -10.88 -4.58
N ASN A 55 -32.76 -11.99 -4.79
CA ASN A 55 -33.31 -13.30 -4.49
C ASN A 55 -32.23 -14.17 -3.85
N SER A 56 -32.35 -14.34 -2.55
CA SER A 56 -31.55 -15.27 -1.75
C SER A 56 -31.90 -16.69 -2.16
N ASN A 57 -30.93 -17.42 -2.69
CA ASN A 57 -30.92 -18.87 -2.54
C ASN A 57 -29.48 -19.35 -2.34
N THR A 58 -29.25 -19.81 -1.12
CA THR A 58 -28.07 -20.55 -0.68
C THR A 58 -27.99 -21.87 -1.43
N SER A 59 -26.86 -22.15 -2.08
CA SER A 59 -26.35 -23.50 -2.33
C SER A 59 -24.85 -23.40 -2.58
N LYS A 60 -24.08 -24.07 -1.72
CA LYS A 60 -22.65 -24.29 -1.83
C LYS A 60 -22.36 -25.11 -3.08
N ASP A 61 -21.36 -24.73 -3.89
CA ASP A 61 -20.36 -25.70 -4.33
C ASP A 61 -19.10 -25.02 -4.92
N SER A 62 -17.99 -25.32 -4.25
CA SER A 62 -16.58 -25.46 -4.64
C SER A 62 -16.14 -25.13 -6.07
N SER A 63 -15.10 -24.31 -6.17
CA SER A 63 -14.11 -24.42 -7.24
C SER A 63 -12.75 -24.08 -6.64
N ASP A 64 -12.09 -25.13 -6.17
CA ASP A 64 -10.67 -25.16 -5.84
C ASP A 64 -9.85 -24.81 -7.10
N GLU A 65 -9.28 -23.61 -7.13
CA GLU A 65 -8.08 -23.32 -7.91
C GLU A 65 -6.97 -23.01 -6.90
N ALA A 66 -6.16 -24.03 -6.65
CA ALA A 66 -5.10 -24.01 -5.65
C ALA A 66 -3.90 -23.21 -6.15
N SER A 67 -3.89 -21.90 -5.89
CA SER A 67 -2.63 -21.18 -5.67
C SER A 67 -2.04 -21.62 -4.32
N PRO A 68 -0.71 -21.73 -4.17
CA PRO A 68 -0.06 -22.44 -3.05
C PRO A 68 -0.16 -21.73 -1.68
N THR A 69 -1.07 -20.77 -1.49
CA THR A 69 -1.39 -20.12 -0.20
C THR A 69 -2.62 -20.74 0.47
N ALA A 70 -2.77 -22.07 0.37
CA ALA A 70 -3.93 -22.85 0.80
C ALA A 70 -4.20 -22.91 2.33
N SER A 71 -3.71 -21.96 3.14
CA SER A 71 -4.01 -21.90 4.58
C SER A 71 -4.80 -20.66 5.04
N MET A 72 -4.82 -19.57 4.28
CA MET A 72 -5.53 -18.33 4.68
C MET A 72 -6.81 -18.12 3.86
N ALA A 73 -7.90 -17.77 4.54
CA ALA A 73 -9.15 -17.39 3.89
C ALA A 73 -8.94 -16.06 3.11
N ASP A 74 -9.63 -15.89 1.97
CA ASP A 74 -9.44 -14.71 1.13
C ASP A 74 -9.74 -13.38 1.85
N ASP A 75 -10.71 -13.39 2.77
CA ASP A 75 -11.01 -12.24 3.62
C ASP A 75 -9.80 -11.85 4.48
N ASP A 76 -9.08 -12.83 5.03
CA ASP A 76 -7.89 -12.60 5.86
C ASP A 76 -6.73 -12.06 5.03
N LYS A 77 -6.57 -12.52 3.78
CA LYS A 77 -5.57 -11.99 2.85
C LYS A 77 -5.78 -10.49 2.59
N HIS A 78 -7.03 -10.08 2.35
CA HIS A 78 -7.34 -8.67 2.14
C HIS A 78 -7.18 -7.82 3.40
N LYS A 79 -7.53 -8.36 4.58
CA LYS A 79 -7.29 -7.69 5.86
C LYS A 79 -5.81 -7.50 6.14
N LEU A 80 -5.00 -8.54 5.93
CA LEU A 80 -3.55 -8.47 6.09
C LEU A 80 -2.92 -7.48 5.13
N PHE A 81 -3.30 -7.52 3.84
CA PHE A 81 -2.84 -6.56 2.86
C PHE A 81 -3.16 -5.11 3.29
N GLN A 82 -4.41 -4.86 3.67
CA GLN A 82 -4.83 -3.53 4.12
C GLN A 82 -4.08 -3.10 5.39
N ALA A 83 -3.97 -3.98 6.39
CA ALA A 83 -3.29 -3.66 7.64
C ALA A 83 -1.80 -3.37 7.41
N ALA A 84 -1.14 -4.13 6.53
CA ALA A 84 0.24 -3.86 6.15
C ALA A 84 0.41 -2.49 5.49
N THR A 85 -0.47 -2.12 4.55
CA THR A 85 -0.43 -0.79 3.92
C THR A 85 -0.73 0.33 4.92
N ALA A 86 -1.68 0.13 5.84
CA ALA A 86 -2.06 1.11 6.86
C ALA A 86 -0.97 1.31 7.93
N ALA A 87 -0.14 0.29 8.19
CA ALA A 87 1.00 0.37 9.10
C ALA A 87 2.12 1.31 8.60
N ASN A 88 2.14 1.58 7.28
CA ASN A 88 3.12 2.45 6.62
C ASN A 88 4.58 2.06 6.92
N ASP A 89 4.83 0.75 7.01
CA ASP A 89 6.12 0.14 7.27
C ASP A 89 6.52 -0.72 6.07
N ILE A 90 7.57 -0.29 5.38
CA ILE A 90 8.01 -0.92 4.12
C ILE A 90 8.46 -2.37 4.34
N ALA A 91 9.14 -2.65 5.45
CA ALA A 91 9.62 -3.99 5.75
C ALA A 91 8.44 -4.92 6.06
N LEU A 92 7.46 -4.42 6.82
CA LEU A 92 6.23 -5.16 7.11
C LEU A 92 5.39 -5.41 5.86
N MET A 93 5.25 -4.41 4.98
CA MET A 93 4.55 -4.55 3.70
C MET A 93 5.22 -5.60 2.82
N GLN A 94 6.55 -5.57 2.69
CA GLN A 94 7.27 -6.59 1.93
C GLN A 94 7.03 -7.98 2.51
N LYS A 95 7.15 -8.16 3.84
CA LYS A 95 6.91 -9.45 4.51
C LYS A 95 5.50 -9.98 4.20
N VAL A 96 4.48 -9.14 4.36
CA VAL A 96 3.09 -9.53 4.11
C VAL A 96 2.84 -9.79 2.63
N PHE A 97 3.36 -8.96 1.72
CA PHE A 97 3.08 -9.16 0.30
C PHE A 97 3.77 -10.42 -0.22
N THR A 98 4.97 -10.73 0.27
CA THR A 98 5.63 -12.02 -0.02
C THR A 98 4.84 -13.20 0.58
N SER A 99 4.35 -13.11 1.82
CA SER A 99 3.57 -14.20 2.42
C SER A 99 2.24 -14.46 1.72
N LEU A 100 1.63 -13.40 1.17
CA LEU A 100 0.42 -13.49 0.36
C LEU A 100 0.69 -13.97 -1.09
N GLY A 101 1.95 -14.19 -1.47
CA GLY A 101 2.33 -14.57 -2.83
C GLY A 101 2.22 -13.44 -3.86
N LEU A 102 2.06 -12.20 -3.39
CA LEU A 102 1.95 -11.00 -4.23
C LEU A 102 3.33 -10.49 -4.66
N PHE A 103 4.35 -10.73 -3.84
CA PHE A 103 5.76 -10.46 -4.15
C PHE A 103 6.52 -11.77 -4.30
N ASP A 104 7.45 -11.81 -5.25
CA ASP A 104 8.43 -12.89 -5.39
C ASP A 104 9.59 -12.73 -4.39
N ALA A 105 10.56 -13.66 -4.45
CA ALA A 105 11.76 -13.64 -3.60
C ALA A 105 12.66 -12.41 -3.83
N ASN A 106 12.48 -11.68 -4.93
CA ASN A 106 13.23 -10.48 -5.27
C ASN A 106 12.45 -9.19 -4.91
N GLY A 107 11.25 -9.31 -4.33
CA GLY A 107 10.37 -8.19 -4.02
C GLY A 107 9.70 -7.57 -5.25
N LEU A 108 9.59 -8.32 -6.34
CA LEU A 108 8.85 -7.93 -7.54
C LEU A 108 7.42 -8.46 -7.47
N TYR A 109 6.48 -7.72 -8.05
CA TYR A 109 5.09 -8.15 -8.16
C TYR A 109 4.99 -9.45 -8.97
N THR A 110 4.20 -10.39 -8.47
CA THR A 110 3.82 -11.60 -9.19
C THR A 110 2.66 -11.33 -10.14
N ASP A 111 2.37 -12.28 -11.04
CA ASP A 111 1.25 -12.16 -11.98
C ASP A 111 -0.12 -12.05 -11.24
N ASP A 112 -0.21 -12.64 -10.04
CA ASP A 112 -1.39 -12.65 -9.18
C ASP A 112 -1.72 -11.27 -8.57
N TYR A 113 -0.74 -10.35 -8.53
CA TYR A 113 -0.93 -9.04 -7.90
C TYR A 113 -2.10 -8.27 -8.53
N SER A 114 -2.21 -8.30 -9.85
CA SER A 114 -3.21 -7.52 -10.58
C SER A 114 -4.64 -7.97 -10.29
N ASP A 115 -4.88 -9.28 -10.25
CA ASP A 115 -6.17 -9.87 -9.91
C ASP A 115 -6.50 -9.64 -8.44
N PHE A 116 -5.53 -9.81 -7.54
CA PHE A 116 -5.71 -9.53 -6.12
C PHE A 116 -6.15 -8.08 -5.87
N ILE A 117 -5.52 -7.08 -6.51
CA ILE A 117 -5.86 -5.67 -6.33
C ILE A 117 -7.29 -5.35 -6.83
N ARG A 118 -7.71 -5.96 -7.94
CA ARG A 118 -9.10 -5.82 -8.43
C ARG A 118 -10.10 -6.32 -7.40
N ASP A 119 -9.83 -7.49 -6.84
CA ASP A 119 -10.74 -8.13 -5.88
C ASP A 119 -10.69 -7.40 -4.53
N HIS A 120 -9.50 -6.96 -4.11
CA HIS A 120 -9.28 -6.15 -2.92
C HIS A 120 -10.05 -4.82 -2.97
N THR A 121 -10.14 -4.18 -4.14
CA THR A 121 -10.94 -2.95 -4.31
C THR A 121 -12.42 -3.22 -4.03
N SER A 122 -12.95 -4.34 -4.54
CA SER A 122 -14.34 -4.74 -4.30
C SER A 122 -14.58 -5.14 -2.84
N TRP A 123 -13.58 -5.76 -2.20
CA TRP A 123 -13.61 -6.11 -0.80
C TRP A 123 -13.59 -4.88 0.11
N MET A 124 -12.74 -3.89 -0.16
CA MET A 124 -12.62 -2.66 0.64
C MET A 124 -13.95 -1.90 0.73
N LEU A 125 -14.70 -1.82 -0.37
CA LEU A 125 -16.01 -1.17 -0.42
C LEU A 125 -17.06 -1.83 0.49
N LYS A 126 -16.89 -3.10 0.81
CA LYS A 126 -17.80 -3.89 1.65
C LYS A 126 -17.35 -3.95 3.12
N ASN A 127 -16.08 -3.63 3.40
CA ASN A 127 -15.44 -3.86 4.69
C ASN A 127 -14.96 -2.57 5.37
N SER A 128 -15.73 -1.49 5.23
CA SER A 128 -15.40 -0.19 5.85
C SER A 128 -15.29 -0.25 7.37
N ASP A 129 -16.00 -1.18 8.02
CA ASP A 129 -15.93 -1.33 9.48
C ASP A 129 -14.56 -1.84 9.92
N PHE A 130 -13.97 -2.78 9.18
CA PHE A 130 -12.61 -3.24 9.44
C PHE A 130 -11.60 -2.09 9.32
N MET A 131 -11.74 -1.24 8.30
CA MET A 131 -10.85 -0.08 8.09
C MET A 131 -10.79 0.84 9.32
N ARG A 132 -11.90 1.01 10.02
CA ARG A 132 -11.97 1.80 11.26
C ARG A 132 -11.23 1.15 12.42
N THR A 133 -11.06 -0.17 12.41
CA THR A 133 -10.36 -0.90 13.48
C THR A 133 -8.84 -0.75 13.38
N ILE A 134 -8.30 -0.50 12.18
CA ILE A 134 -6.88 -0.31 11.90
C ILE A 134 -6.55 1.13 11.50
N ASP A 135 -7.33 2.09 12.02
CA ASP A 135 -7.28 3.52 11.65
C ASP A 135 -5.98 4.25 12.04
N THR A 136 -5.08 3.60 12.78
CA THR A 136 -3.76 4.11 13.09
C THR A 136 -2.67 3.11 12.67
N PRO A 137 -1.46 3.60 12.35
CA PRO A 137 -0.35 2.73 11.98
C PRO A 137 -0.04 1.65 13.02
N ASP A 138 -0.16 1.98 14.31
CA ASP A 138 0.14 1.04 15.40
C ASP A 138 -0.92 -0.06 15.52
N LYS A 139 -2.21 0.26 15.34
CA LYS A 139 -3.28 -0.75 15.33
C LYS A 139 -3.16 -1.67 14.12
N ALA A 140 -2.80 -1.10 12.97
CA ALA A 140 -2.58 -1.86 11.75
C ALA A 140 -1.38 -2.82 11.88
N ARG A 141 -0.26 -2.35 12.46
CA ARG A 141 0.90 -3.21 12.77
C ARG A 141 0.52 -4.34 13.73
N ALA A 142 -0.14 -4.01 14.84
CA ALA A 142 -0.59 -5.00 15.81
C ALA A 142 -1.52 -6.05 15.19
N TYR A 143 -2.38 -5.63 14.24
CA TYR A 143 -3.22 -6.57 13.50
C TYR A 143 -2.37 -7.54 12.66
N VAL A 144 -1.39 -7.04 11.91
CA VAL A 144 -0.50 -7.91 11.11
C VAL A 144 0.27 -8.87 12.01
N GLU A 145 0.89 -8.39 13.08
CA GLU A 145 1.66 -9.22 14.01
C GLU A 145 0.83 -10.33 14.67
N ALA A 146 -0.47 -10.10 14.86
CA ALA A 146 -1.37 -11.08 15.46
C ALA A 146 -1.91 -12.13 14.48
N HIS A 147 -1.86 -11.87 13.17
CA HIS A 147 -2.53 -12.69 12.14
C HIS A 147 -1.59 -13.21 11.06
N LEU A 148 -0.38 -12.69 10.99
CA LEU A 148 0.68 -13.22 10.15
C LEU A 148 1.45 -14.26 10.96
N ASP A 149 1.18 -15.53 10.69
CA ASP A 149 2.01 -16.63 11.21
C ASP A 149 3.44 -16.47 10.69
N ASP A 150 4.43 -16.60 11.59
CA ASP A 150 5.87 -16.48 11.29
C ASP A 150 6.44 -17.66 10.49
#